data_AF-G8PPJ4-F1
#
_entry.id   AF-G8PPJ4-F1
#
_cell.length_a   1.000
_cell.length_b   1.000
_cell.length_c   1.000
_cell.angle_alpha   90.00
_cell.angle_beta   90.00
_cell.angle_gamma   90.00
#
_symmetry.space_group_name_H-M   'P 1'
#
loop_
_entity.id
_entity.type
_entity.pdbx_description
1 polymer ?
#
loop_
_entity_poly.entity_id
_entity_poly.type
_entity_poly.pdbx_seq_one_letter_code
_entity_poly.pdbx_strand_id
1 'polypeptide(L)'
;MTEMAGKTLKTFKNLAEFRSGFSDLKQKMDHKHSISRVDITNFDKELGSKTFLDKKYEAAVEDSPKVSKVSEAHGKLTRLKNSLERESSGFDDLDKLYNKLVAQMNEARKRNKGDVQKLNNDPDYEAAEQNLLKLAPHWKKASKKRDDFRKAERELAALDKKLTEIKAEASKKCPIEVKRDAKKLQLLIAGDKIVEYAMKFTK
;
A
#
# COMPACT_ATOMS: atom_id res chain seq x y z
N MET A 1 15.16 33.58 7.90
CA MET A 1 15.40 33.93 6.48
C MET A 1 14.04 34.01 5.81
N THR A 2 13.59 35.21 5.46
CA THR A 2 12.31 35.46 4.80
C THR A 2 12.47 35.13 3.31
N GLU A 3 11.97 33.97 2.89
CA GLU A 3 11.76 33.68 1.47
C GLU A 3 10.84 34.77 0.90
N MET A 4 11.35 35.57 -0.03
CA MET A 4 10.48 36.44 -0.82
C MET A 4 9.52 35.53 -1.59
N ALA A 5 8.25 35.53 -1.19
CA ALA A 5 7.22 34.73 -1.81
C ALA A 5 7.14 35.08 -3.30
N GLY A 6 7.65 34.19 -4.16
CA GLY A 6 7.54 34.33 -5.60
C GLY A 6 6.06 34.45 -6.01
N LYS A 7 5.78 35.28 -7.01
CA LYS A 7 4.44 35.41 -7.59
C LYS A 7 4.05 34.09 -8.26
N THR A 8 2.96 33.49 -7.81
CA THR A 8 2.35 32.34 -8.48
C THR A 8 1.85 32.77 -9.86
N LEU A 9 2.35 32.11 -10.90
CA LEU A 9 1.91 32.34 -12.28
C LEU A 9 0.63 31.57 -12.57
N LYS A 10 0.58 30.31 -12.16
CA LYS A 10 -0.61 29.46 -12.23
C LYS A 10 -0.49 28.27 -11.27
N THR A 11 -1.63 27.89 -10.69
CA THR A 11 -1.82 26.64 -9.97
C THR A 11 -2.72 25.74 -10.81
N PHE A 12 -2.31 24.49 -10.99
CA PHE A 12 -3.05 23.43 -11.66
C PHE A 12 -3.51 22.43 -10.61
N LYS A 13 -4.70 21.85 -10.75
CA LYS A 13 -5.26 20.93 -9.75
C LYS A 13 -4.47 19.62 -9.65
N ASN A 14 -3.85 19.18 -10.75
CA ASN A 14 -3.10 17.94 -10.86
C ASN A 14 -2.15 17.94 -12.08
N LEU A 15 -1.38 16.85 -12.23
CA LEU A 15 -0.41 16.68 -13.33
C LEU A 15 -1.04 16.68 -14.73
N ALA A 16 -2.26 16.15 -14.88
CA ALA A 16 -2.94 16.14 -16.18
C ALA A 16 -3.36 17.56 -16.61
N GLU A 17 -3.88 18.35 -15.68
CA GLU A 17 -4.21 19.76 -15.94
C GLU A 17 -2.95 20.60 -16.21
N PHE A 18 -1.85 20.32 -15.49
CA PHE A 18 -0.55 20.93 -15.78
C PHE A 18 -0.13 20.65 -17.23
N ARG A 19 -0.07 19.37 -17.63
CA ARG A 19 0.37 18.97 -18.98
C ARG A 19 -0.46 19.59 -20.09
N SER A 20 -1.78 19.62 -19.94
CA SER A 20 -2.68 20.20 -20.94
C SER A 20 -2.64 21.72 -20.97
N GLY A 21 -2.48 22.39 -19.82
CA GLY A 21 -2.49 23.85 -19.74
C GLY A 21 -1.12 24.54 -19.74
N PHE A 22 -0.01 23.80 -19.86
CA PHE A 22 1.33 24.37 -19.79
C PHE A 22 1.68 25.21 -21.03
N SER A 23 1.23 24.84 -22.22
CA SER A 23 1.44 25.63 -23.44
C SER A 23 0.86 27.05 -23.31
N ASP A 24 -0.39 27.16 -22.85
CA ASP A 24 -1.05 28.45 -22.60
C ASP A 24 -0.32 29.26 -21.52
N LEU A 25 0.23 28.58 -20.51
CA LEU A 25 1.03 29.24 -19.49
C LEU A 25 2.31 29.83 -20.08
N LYS A 26 3.02 29.10 -20.97
CA LYS A 26 4.21 29.63 -21.65
C LYS A 26 3.90 30.90 -22.45
N GLN A 27 2.77 30.96 -23.15
CA GLN A 27 2.34 32.16 -23.85
C GLN A 27 2.09 33.33 -22.87
N LYS A 28 1.42 33.07 -21.75
CA LYS A 28 1.20 34.07 -20.69
C LYS A 28 2.52 34.52 -20.05
N MET A 29 3.48 33.62 -19.86
CA MET A 29 4.81 33.96 -19.36
C MET A 29 5.54 34.96 -20.26
N ASP A 30 5.45 34.76 -21.57
CA ASP A 30 6.06 35.64 -22.58
C ASP A 30 5.36 37.00 -22.65
N HIS A 31 4.02 37.02 -22.75
CA HIS A 31 3.23 38.22 -23.05
C HIS A 31 2.78 39.01 -21.82
N LYS A 32 2.36 38.33 -20.75
CA LYS A 32 1.79 38.97 -19.54
C LYS A 32 2.82 39.17 -18.44
N HIS A 33 3.83 38.31 -18.40
CA HIS A 33 4.85 38.35 -17.36
C HIS A 33 6.20 38.86 -17.86
N SER A 34 6.38 39.16 -19.15
CA SER A 34 7.66 39.67 -19.68
C SER A 34 8.85 38.76 -19.33
N ILE A 35 8.66 37.44 -19.41
CA ILE A 35 9.74 36.46 -19.27
C ILE A 35 10.30 36.20 -20.67
N SER A 36 11.62 36.18 -20.82
CA SER A 36 12.26 35.86 -22.10
C SER A 36 11.87 34.47 -22.59
N ARG A 37 11.61 34.33 -23.89
CA ARG A 37 11.34 33.02 -24.53
C ARG A 37 12.47 32.02 -24.33
N VAL A 38 13.71 32.50 -24.23
CA VAL A 38 14.88 31.65 -23.97
C VAL A 38 14.81 31.03 -22.58
N ASP A 39 14.46 31.83 -21.57
CA ASP A 39 14.27 31.35 -20.19
C ASP A 39 13.09 30.38 -20.09
N ILE A 40 11.98 30.66 -20.79
CA ILE A 40 10.82 29.75 -20.83
C ILE A 40 11.19 28.40 -21.44
N THR A 41 11.95 28.41 -22.54
CA THR A 41 12.38 27.18 -23.23
C THR A 41 13.37 26.38 -22.39
N ASN A 42 14.28 27.04 -21.69
CA ASN A 42 15.22 26.35 -20.81
C ASN A 42 14.52 25.79 -19.57
N PHE A 43 13.59 26.55 -18.97
CA PHE A 43 12.75 26.04 -17.88
C PHE A 43 11.96 24.80 -18.31
N ASP A 44 11.38 24.80 -19.51
CA ASP A 44 10.70 23.62 -20.08
C ASP A 44 11.62 22.40 -20.22
N LYS A 45 12.90 22.61 -20.55
CA LYS A 45 13.90 21.52 -20.55
C LYS A 45 14.21 21.02 -19.13
N GLU A 46 14.31 21.91 -18.15
CA GLU A 46 14.54 21.55 -16.73
C GLU A 46 13.37 20.78 -16.11
N LEU A 47 12.15 20.96 -16.64
CA LEU A 47 11.01 20.11 -16.27
C LEU A 47 11.25 18.63 -16.58
N GLY A 48 12.29 18.31 -17.35
CA GLY A 48 12.78 16.97 -17.58
C GLY A 48 11.89 16.16 -18.51
N SER A 49 12.18 14.87 -18.62
CA SER A 49 11.33 13.94 -19.36
C SER A 49 10.05 13.62 -18.59
N LYS A 50 9.03 13.16 -19.32
CA LYS A 50 7.72 12.78 -18.77
C LYS A 50 7.82 11.94 -17.50
N THR A 51 8.75 10.97 -17.51
CA THR A 51 8.99 10.01 -16.42
C THR A 51 9.49 10.67 -15.13
N PHE A 52 10.28 11.75 -15.22
CA PHE A 52 10.77 12.44 -14.02
C PHE A 52 9.61 13.09 -13.25
N LEU A 53 8.75 13.83 -13.94
CA LEU A 53 7.59 14.47 -13.34
C LEU A 53 6.57 13.45 -12.82
N ASP A 54 6.33 12.35 -13.55
CA ASP A 54 5.44 11.29 -13.08
C ASP A 54 5.93 10.72 -11.74
N LYS A 55 7.22 10.38 -11.61
CA LYS A 55 7.80 9.86 -10.36
C LYS A 55 7.71 10.84 -9.20
N LYS A 56 8.05 12.12 -9.45
CA LYS A 56 7.97 13.16 -8.40
C LYS A 56 6.54 13.42 -7.96
N TYR A 57 5.61 13.34 -8.90
CA TYR A 57 4.19 13.50 -8.62
C TYR A 57 3.61 12.31 -7.84
N GLU A 58 3.93 11.08 -8.25
CA GLU A 58 3.54 9.87 -7.53
C GLU A 58 4.04 9.89 -6.09
N ALA A 59 5.32 10.24 -5.87
CA ALA A 59 5.87 10.38 -4.52
C ALA A 59 5.09 11.40 -3.68
N ALA A 60 4.78 12.58 -4.23
CA ALA A 60 3.99 13.59 -3.50
C ALA A 60 2.55 13.11 -3.19
N VAL A 61 1.95 12.29 -4.05
CA VAL A 61 0.65 11.65 -3.78
C VAL A 61 0.77 10.62 -2.65
N GLU A 62 1.85 9.83 -2.65
CA GLU A 62 2.15 8.84 -1.61
C GLU A 62 2.43 9.47 -0.24
N ASP A 63 3.12 10.60 -0.22
CA ASP A 63 3.43 11.36 0.99
C ASP A 63 2.22 12.09 1.57
N SER A 64 1.09 12.14 0.85
CA SER A 64 -0.12 12.77 1.38
C SER A 64 -0.55 12.11 2.70
N PRO A 65 -0.97 12.88 3.72
CA PRO A 65 -1.22 12.34 5.06
C PRO A 65 -2.21 11.18 5.12
N LYS A 66 -3.19 11.16 4.20
CA LYS A 66 -4.18 10.07 4.10
C LYS A 66 -3.57 8.81 3.49
N VAL A 67 -2.78 8.93 2.41
CA VAL A 67 -2.14 7.78 1.75
C VAL A 67 -1.06 7.20 2.66
N SER A 68 -0.23 8.05 3.27
CA SER A 68 0.85 7.62 4.17
C SER A 68 0.32 6.80 5.35
N LYS A 69 -0.74 7.27 6.04
CA LYS A 69 -1.38 6.53 7.15
C LYS A 69 -1.89 5.15 6.74
N VAL A 70 -2.52 5.04 5.58
CA VAL A 70 -3.06 3.75 5.09
C VAL A 70 -1.93 2.84 4.63
N SER A 71 -0.88 3.39 4.02
CA SER A 71 0.32 2.65 3.61
C SER A 71 1.07 2.08 4.82
N GLU A 72 1.16 2.83 5.92
CA GLU A 72 1.75 2.36 7.18
C GLU A 72 0.93 1.20 7.78
N ALA A 73 -0.40 1.34 7.82
CA ALA A 73 -1.30 0.29 8.27
C ALA A 73 -1.16 -0.98 7.42
N HIS A 74 -1.10 -0.82 6.09
CA HIS A 74 -0.86 -1.91 5.15
C HIS A 74 0.49 -2.60 5.42
N GLY A 75 1.56 -1.84 5.64
CA GLY A 75 2.89 -2.38 5.97
C GLY A 75 2.92 -3.15 7.28
N LYS A 76 2.24 -2.65 8.32
CA LYS A 76 2.09 -3.35 9.62
C LYS A 76 1.33 -4.67 9.45
N LEU A 77 0.22 -4.65 8.72
CA LEU A 77 -0.60 -5.83 8.51
C LEU A 77 0.10 -6.87 7.61
N THR A 78 0.89 -6.45 6.64
CA THR A 78 1.73 -7.34 5.80
C THR A 78 2.74 -8.11 6.66
N ARG A 79 3.42 -7.42 7.60
CA ARG A 79 4.35 -8.08 8.53
C ARG A 79 3.62 -9.08 9.43
N LEU A 80 2.44 -8.72 9.94
CA LEU A 80 1.62 -9.61 10.75
C LEU A 80 1.19 -10.84 9.95
N LYS A 81 0.69 -10.67 8.72
CA LYS A 81 0.32 -11.78 7.82
C LYS A 81 1.49 -12.74 7.64
N ASN A 82 2.67 -12.23 7.31
CA ASN A 82 3.86 -13.07 7.08
C ASN A 82 4.32 -13.80 8.36
N SER A 83 4.13 -13.21 9.54
CA SER A 83 4.40 -13.89 10.82
C SER A 83 3.41 -15.02 11.06
N LEU A 84 2.11 -14.75 10.87
CA LEU A 84 1.03 -15.72 11.04
C LEU A 84 1.13 -16.87 10.04
N GLU A 85 1.55 -16.60 8.81
CA GLU A 85 1.80 -17.61 7.78
C GLU A 85 2.82 -18.65 8.29
N ARG A 86 3.97 -18.18 8.76
CA ARG A 86 5.03 -19.04 9.33
C ARG A 86 4.54 -19.81 10.55
N GLU A 87 3.81 -19.15 11.45
CA GLU A 87 3.25 -19.80 12.66
C GLU A 87 2.13 -20.79 12.36
N SER A 88 1.44 -20.65 11.22
CA SER A 88 0.42 -21.58 10.74
C SER A 88 0.99 -22.65 9.80
N SER A 89 2.29 -22.60 9.49
CA SER A 89 2.94 -23.61 8.66
C SER A 89 2.83 -24.99 9.33
N GLY A 90 2.48 -26.02 8.55
CA GLY A 90 2.22 -27.36 9.06
C GLY A 90 0.83 -27.55 9.70
N PHE A 91 -0.04 -26.52 9.74
CA PHE A 91 -1.43 -26.71 10.17
C PHE A 91 -2.16 -27.73 9.30
N ASP A 92 -1.98 -27.69 7.98
CA ASP A 92 -2.67 -28.62 7.07
C ASP A 92 -2.29 -30.08 7.33
N ASP A 93 -1.04 -30.34 7.77
CA ASP A 93 -0.60 -31.69 8.14
C ASP A 93 -1.09 -32.10 9.53
N LEU A 94 -1.10 -31.16 10.49
CA LEU A 94 -1.73 -31.37 11.80
C LEU A 94 -3.23 -31.65 11.68
N ASP A 95 -3.92 -30.97 10.77
CA ASP A 95 -5.35 -31.14 10.52
C ASP A 95 -5.66 -32.50 9.88
N LYS A 96 -4.86 -32.93 8.90
CA LYS A 96 -4.94 -34.29 8.35
C LYS A 96 -4.73 -35.36 9.43
N LEU A 97 -3.73 -35.19 10.30
CA LEU A 97 -3.47 -36.14 11.37
C LEU A 97 -4.63 -36.18 12.38
N TYR A 98 -5.14 -35.01 12.77
CA TYR A 98 -6.29 -34.90 13.66
C TYR A 98 -7.52 -35.61 13.08
N ASN A 99 -7.86 -35.31 11.82
CA ASN A 99 -9.00 -35.93 11.13
C ASN A 99 -8.83 -37.46 10.96
N LYS A 100 -7.60 -37.94 10.75
CA LYS A 100 -7.29 -39.38 10.71
C LYS A 100 -7.53 -40.04 12.07
N LEU A 101 -7.07 -39.45 13.17
CA LEU A 101 -7.28 -39.98 14.53
C LEU A 101 -8.76 -40.00 14.89
N VAL A 102 -9.50 -38.93 14.57
CA VAL A 102 -10.97 -38.87 14.76
C VAL A 102 -11.67 -39.96 13.95
N ALA A 103 -11.26 -40.20 12.70
CA ALA A 103 -11.82 -41.27 11.87
C ALA A 103 -11.57 -42.65 12.49
N GLN A 104 -10.35 -42.93 12.97
CA GLN A 104 -10.00 -44.19 13.64
C GLN A 104 -10.86 -44.43 14.90
N MET A 105 -11.07 -43.41 15.74
CA MET A 105 -11.96 -43.52 16.90
C MET A 105 -13.40 -43.84 16.48
N ASN A 106 -13.90 -43.20 15.43
CA ASN A 106 -15.24 -43.45 14.90
C ASN A 106 -15.39 -44.85 14.31
N GLU A 107 -14.35 -45.37 13.63
CA GLU A 107 -14.32 -46.73 13.11
C GLU A 107 -14.32 -47.76 14.24
N ALA A 108 -13.48 -47.59 15.26
CA ALA A 108 -13.47 -48.44 16.45
C ALA A 108 -14.83 -48.42 17.17
N ARG A 109 -15.47 -47.24 17.27
CA ARG A 109 -16.82 -47.10 17.82
C ARG A 109 -17.88 -47.85 17.02
N LYS A 110 -17.79 -47.83 15.69
CA LYS A 110 -18.68 -48.60 14.80
C LYS A 110 -18.44 -50.10 14.93
N ARG A 111 -17.18 -50.56 14.91
CA ARG A 111 -16.80 -51.98 15.07
C ARG A 111 -17.37 -52.56 16.36
N ASN A 112 -17.25 -51.80 17.45
CA ASN A 112 -17.74 -52.20 18.77
C ASN A 112 -19.24 -51.89 19.00
N LYS A 113 -19.98 -51.43 17.98
CA LYS A 113 -21.41 -51.06 18.06
C LYS A 113 -21.75 -50.09 19.20
N GLY A 114 -20.79 -49.25 19.61
CA GLY A 114 -20.93 -48.34 20.73
C GLY A 114 -20.90 -48.98 22.12
N ASP A 115 -20.58 -50.28 22.24
CA ASP A 115 -20.35 -50.95 23.52
C ASP A 115 -19.12 -50.36 24.22
N VAL A 116 -19.35 -49.66 25.33
CA VAL A 116 -18.33 -48.92 26.07
C VAL A 116 -17.27 -49.84 26.68
N GLN A 117 -17.64 -51.02 27.17
CA GLN A 117 -16.67 -51.96 27.75
C GLN A 117 -15.75 -52.53 26.69
N LYS A 118 -16.27 -52.82 25.49
CA LYS A 118 -15.43 -53.30 24.38
C LYS A 118 -14.55 -52.19 23.81
N LEU A 119 -15.08 -50.97 23.73
CA LEU A 119 -14.35 -49.80 23.27
C LEU A 119 -13.16 -49.46 24.17
N ASN A 120 -13.36 -49.49 25.49
CA ASN A 120 -12.31 -49.21 26.48
C ASN A 120 -11.20 -50.26 26.51
N ASN A 121 -11.42 -51.43 25.91
CA ASN A 121 -10.44 -52.50 25.77
C ASN A 121 -9.90 -52.63 24.33
N ASP A 122 -10.28 -51.72 23.41
CA ASP A 122 -9.79 -51.69 22.03
C ASP A 122 -8.47 -50.90 21.96
N PRO A 123 -7.32 -51.53 21.65
CA PRO A 123 -6.03 -50.87 21.63
C PRO A 123 -5.91 -49.76 20.58
N ASP A 124 -6.63 -49.87 19.46
CA ASP A 124 -6.63 -48.85 18.41
C ASP A 124 -7.37 -47.60 18.90
N TYR A 125 -8.48 -47.80 19.65
CA TYR A 125 -9.25 -46.70 20.25
C TYR A 125 -8.44 -45.96 21.32
N GLU A 126 -7.83 -46.69 22.26
CA GLU A 126 -7.01 -46.11 23.33
C GLU A 126 -5.80 -45.34 22.76
N ALA A 127 -5.10 -45.93 21.78
CA ALA A 127 -3.97 -45.28 21.13
C ALA A 127 -4.39 -44.01 20.37
N ALA A 128 -5.53 -44.05 19.65
CA ALA A 128 -6.05 -42.88 18.95
C ALA A 128 -6.48 -41.77 19.91
N GLU A 129 -7.15 -42.12 21.01
CA GLU A 129 -7.59 -41.18 22.05
C GLU A 129 -6.40 -40.47 22.72
N GLN A 130 -5.37 -41.23 23.14
CA GLN A 130 -4.16 -40.68 23.75
C GLN A 130 -3.40 -39.75 22.79
N ASN A 131 -3.29 -40.13 21.52
CA ASN A 131 -2.66 -39.28 20.51
C ASN A 131 -3.49 -38.01 20.25
N LEU A 132 -4.81 -38.10 20.24
CA LEU A 132 -5.70 -36.96 20.05
C LEU A 132 -5.64 -35.99 21.24
N LEU A 133 -5.58 -36.49 22.48
CA LEU A 133 -5.39 -35.67 23.68
C LEU A 133 -4.07 -34.88 23.64
N LYS A 134 -2.98 -35.51 23.18
CA LYS A 134 -1.69 -34.84 22.99
C LYS A 134 -1.73 -33.82 21.86
N LEU A 135 -2.42 -34.12 20.76
CA LEU A 135 -2.47 -33.30 19.55
C LEU A 135 -3.41 -32.08 19.70
N ALA A 136 -4.51 -32.22 20.45
CA ALA A 136 -5.59 -31.23 20.51
C ALA A 136 -5.14 -29.80 20.91
N PRO A 137 -4.23 -29.59 21.90
CA PRO A 137 -3.73 -28.25 22.21
C PRO A 137 -2.96 -27.61 21.06
N HIS A 138 -2.15 -28.39 20.35
CA HIS A 138 -1.37 -27.93 19.20
C HIS A 138 -2.26 -27.62 18.01
N TRP A 139 -3.22 -28.49 17.71
CA TRP A 139 -4.21 -28.28 16.65
C TRP A 139 -5.04 -27.02 16.91
N LYS A 140 -5.56 -26.84 18.14
CA LYS A 140 -6.34 -25.64 18.52
C LYS A 140 -5.54 -24.35 18.38
N LYS A 141 -4.28 -24.35 18.83
CA LYS A 141 -3.38 -23.19 18.72
C LYS A 141 -3.09 -22.84 17.25
N ALA A 142 -2.77 -23.85 16.44
CA ALA A 142 -2.47 -23.68 15.02
C ALA A 142 -3.70 -23.25 14.21
N SER A 143 -4.89 -23.82 14.50
CA SER A 143 -6.17 -23.40 13.90
C SER A 143 -6.45 -21.94 14.16
N LYS A 144 -6.28 -21.46 15.41
CA LYS A 144 -6.45 -20.05 15.73
C LYS A 144 -5.52 -19.14 14.90
N LYS A 145 -4.25 -19.54 14.75
CA LYS A 145 -3.28 -18.80 13.93
C LYS A 145 -3.64 -18.80 12.45
N ARG A 146 -4.19 -19.90 11.94
CA ARG A 146 -4.70 -20.00 10.56
C ARG A 146 -5.90 -19.09 10.32
N ASP A 147 -6.80 -18.99 11.29
CA ASP A 147 -7.94 -18.08 11.22
C ASP A 147 -7.52 -16.62 11.31
N ASP A 148 -6.59 -16.29 12.21
CA ASP A 148 -5.98 -14.97 12.31
C ASP A 148 -5.27 -14.59 11.00
N PHE A 149 -4.55 -15.54 10.37
CA PHE A 149 -3.91 -15.36 9.07
C PHE A 149 -4.93 -15.01 7.98
N ARG A 150 -6.00 -15.81 7.85
CA ARG A 150 -7.07 -15.57 6.87
C ARG A 150 -7.78 -14.24 7.11
N LYS A 151 -7.96 -13.84 8.37
CA LYS A 151 -8.51 -12.53 8.72
C LYS A 151 -7.59 -11.41 8.25
N ALA A 152 -6.29 -11.52 8.52
CA ALA A 152 -5.29 -10.55 8.05
C ALA A 152 -5.23 -10.46 6.52
N GLU A 153 -5.39 -11.56 5.79
CA GLU A 153 -5.49 -11.56 4.32
C GLU A 153 -6.70 -10.75 3.81
N ARG A 154 -7.88 -10.95 4.41
CA ARG A 154 -9.09 -10.19 4.02
C ARG A 154 -8.94 -8.71 4.34
N GLU A 155 -8.37 -8.40 5.49
CA GLU A 155 -8.11 -7.01 5.89
C GLU A 155 -7.07 -6.34 4.98
N LEU A 156 -6.03 -7.06 4.54
CA LEU A 156 -5.07 -6.56 3.54
C LEU A 156 -5.74 -6.27 2.22
N ALA A 157 -6.54 -7.20 1.69
CA ALA A 157 -7.26 -6.99 0.42
C ALA A 157 -8.22 -5.78 0.49
N ALA A 158 -8.88 -5.57 1.64
CA ALA A 158 -9.70 -4.38 1.86
C ALA A 158 -8.86 -3.10 1.92
N LEU A 159 -7.68 -3.14 2.55
CA LEU A 159 -6.74 -2.01 2.59
C LEU A 159 -6.16 -1.69 1.22
N ASP A 160 -5.84 -2.69 0.39
CA ASP A 160 -5.35 -2.49 -0.98
C ASP A 160 -6.35 -1.71 -1.81
N LYS A 161 -7.61 -2.14 -1.80
CA LYS A 161 -8.70 -1.43 -2.50
C LYS A 161 -8.83 0.01 -2.01
N LYS A 162 -8.83 0.20 -0.68
CA LYS A 162 -8.91 1.52 -0.06
C LYS A 162 -7.70 2.40 -0.40
N LEU A 163 -6.50 1.84 -0.47
CA LEU A 163 -5.27 2.54 -0.82
C LEU A 163 -5.30 3.01 -2.28
N THR A 164 -5.80 2.18 -3.21
CA THR A 164 -6.04 2.60 -4.60
C THR A 164 -7.01 3.77 -4.68
N GLU A 165 -8.16 3.68 -3.99
CA GLU A 165 -9.18 4.73 -3.98
C GLU A 165 -8.64 6.05 -3.40
N ILE A 166 -7.93 5.99 -2.27
CA ILE A 166 -7.36 7.17 -1.62
C ILE A 166 -6.22 7.76 -2.45
N LYS A 167 -5.36 6.94 -3.07
CA LYS A 167 -4.32 7.43 -4.00
C LYS A 167 -4.94 8.16 -5.18
N ALA A 168 -6.01 7.63 -5.76
CA ALA A 168 -6.73 8.28 -6.85
C ALA A 168 -7.36 9.63 -6.42
N GLU A 169 -7.94 9.69 -5.22
CA GLU A 169 -8.48 10.94 -4.67
C GLU A 169 -7.37 11.96 -4.36
N ALA A 170 -6.27 11.51 -3.74
CA ALA A 170 -5.11 12.34 -3.42
C ALA A 170 -4.46 12.90 -4.69
N SER A 171 -4.32 12.08 -5.75
CA SER A 171 -3.85 12.53 -7.06
C SER A 171 -4.74 13.64 -7.63
N LYS A 172 -6.07 13.52 -7.59
CA LYS A 172 -6.97 14.58 -8.09
C LYS A 172 -6.81 15.92 -7.35
N LYS A 173 -6.28 15.88 -6.13
CA LYS A 173 -6.12 17.03 -5.23
C LYS A 173 -4.66 17.46 -5.03
N CYS A 174 -3.69 16.82 -5.68
CA CYS A 174 -2.27 17.12 -5.54
C CYS A 174 -1.90 18.26 -6.52
N PRO A 175 -1.75 19.51 -6.03
CA PRO A 175 -1.61 20.67 -6.91
C PRO A 175 -0.21 20.76 -7.50
N ILE A 176 -0.12 21.36 -8.68
CA ILE A 176 1.14 21.75 -9.31
C ILE A 176 1.16 23.27 -9.48
N GLU A 177 2.18 23.93 -8.96
CA GLU A 177 2.31 25.38 -9.00
C GLU A 177 3.54 25.79 -9.80
N VAL A 178 3.36 26.74 -10.72
CA VAL A 178 4.48 27.42 -11.37
C VAL A 178 4.62 28.79 -10.73
N LYS A 179 5.76 29.02 -10.07
CA LYS A 179 6.08 30.28 -9.40
C LYS A 179 7.21 31.00 -10.13
N ARG A 180 7.22 32.32 -9.96
CA ARG A 180 8.29 33.18 -10.42
C ARG A 180 8.70 34.14 -9.31
N ASP A 181 9.99 34.38 -9.17
CA ASP A 181 10.52 35.57 -8.52
C ASP A 181 11.31 36.45 -9.52
N ALA A 182 12.02 37.46 -9.03
CA ALA A 182 12.79 38.37 -9.89
C ALA A 182 13.90 37.65 -10.69
N LYS A 183 14.40 36.50 -10.22
CA LYS A 183 15.57 35.79 -10.75
C LYS A 183 15.31 34.34 -11.12
N LYS A 184 14.15 33.77 -10.77
CA LYS A 184 13.91 32.32 -10.88
C LYS A 184 12.50 31.96 -11.35
N LEU A 185 12.42 30.81 -11.99
CA LEU A 185 11.20 30.04 -12.25
C LEU A 185 11.24 28.75 -11.46
N GLN A 186 10.11 28.37 -10.87
CA GLN A 186 10.01 27.17 -10.05
C GLN A 186 8.77 26.37 -10.40
N LEU A 187 8.89 25.05 -10.38
CA LEU A 187 7.77 24.11 -10.35
C LEU A 187 7.69 23.49 -8.97
N LEU A 188 6.52 23.59 -8.33
CA LEU A 188 6.24 22.96 -7.07
C LEU A 188 5.14 21.90 -7.27
N ILE A 189 5.25 20.77 -6.58
CA ILE A 189 4.22 19.73 -6.51
C ILE A 189 3.83 19.58 -5.04
N ALA A 190 2.54 19.71 -4.72
CA ALA A 190 2.05 19.71 -3.33
C ALA A 190 2.74 20.71 -2.40
N GLY A 191 3.33 21.78 -2.94
CA GLY A 191 4.09 22.77 -2.19
C GLY A 191 5.59 22.50 -2.10
N ASP A 192 6.05 21.31 -2.49
CA ASP A 192 7.48 20.98 -2.53
C ASP A 192 8.10 21.39 -3.86
N LYS A 193 9.23 22.08 -3.79
CA LYS A 193 9.97 22.53 -4.98
C LYS A 193 10.64 21.36 -5.67
N ILE A 194 10.24 21.10 -6.92
CA ILE A 194 10.75 19.99 -7.74
C ILE A 194 11.76 20.46 -8.77
N VAL A 195 11.53 21.64 -9.35
CA VAL A 195 12.41 22.25 -10.35
C VAL A 195 12.64 23.70 -10.00
N GLU A 196 13.87 24.16 -10.17
CA GLU A 196 14.25 25.57 -10.05
C GLU A 196 15.16 25.94 -11.22
N TYR A 197 14.79 26.99 -11.95
CA TYR A 197 15.57 27.54 -13.05
C TYR A 197 15.89 29.01 -12.78
N ALA A 198 17.17 29.37 -12.82
CA ALA A 198 17.59 30.76 -12.73
C ALA A 198 17.44 31.46 -14.09
N MET A 199 16.58 32.47 -14.15
CA MET A 199 16.37 33.30 -15.33
C MET A 199 17.61 34.15 -15.59
N LYS A 200 18.08 34.15 -16.84
CA LYS A 200 19.31 34.85 -17.24
C LYS A 200 19.07 35.97 -18.22
N PHE A 201 17.90 36.01 -18.85
CA PHE A 201 17.61 36.92 -19.94
C PHE A 201 16.52 37.90 -19.51
N THR A 202 16.90 39.16 -19.34
CA THR A 202 15.92 40.24 -19.15
C THR A 202 15.24 40.56 -20.48
N LYS A 203 13.94 40.81 -20.40
CA LYS A 203 13.13 41.26 -21.53
C LYS A 203 12.98 42.77 -21.49
#